data_AF-A0AAE6P2L1-F1
#
_entry.id   AF-A0AAE6P2L1-F1
#
_cell.length_a   1.000
_cell.length_b   1.000
_cell.length_c   1.000
_cell.angle_alpha   90.00
_cell.angle_beta   90.00
_cell.angle_gamma   90.00
#
_symmetry.space_group_name_H-M   'P 1'
#
loop_
_entity.id
_entity.type
_entity.pdbx_description
1 polymer ?
#
loop_
_entity_poly.entity_id
_entity_poly.type
_entity_poly.pdbx_seq_one_letter_code
_entity_poly.pdbx_strand_id
1 'polypeptide(L)'
;MDINSFFNWYLGRELGVCGDLIYKGFEAIENDDDIVLKDKESTNDELIDRIESSAFIFFVNMCVSFERLGKIILLFQLNNEHPVEMLYFINEKDDERAKSFEFFGEEVTNALYGHNNIKLIKLIDYYNSNSKENSFINEKEKYFFQKLDNFYKKFRYGRFNTPTNNDFNVDVKELNELYIYVIQNIMKKSKKEIKKDKYSNTDLKSDVLYNLGELVQHLVNKYYDEIFKYAYALNIYTYELHGESHSVDVFLNRTSLHDIFIKKRIVRIELIYYLLYKLRFYRNINKMHGVKKLTSRDVPKPLDIGEYFGDNYFSNYLKYGEDNFLEEGVMEAPHEWASDKGRSRHINSRELIKEREYNISSLMEDCKGV
;
A
#
# COMPACT_ATOMS: atom_id res chain seq x y z
N MET A 1 -25.50 -23.12 -10.34
CA MET A 1 -24.44 -22.24 -10.87
C MET A 1 -23.33 -23.16 -11.38
N ASP A 2 -22.77 -22.93 -12.56
CA ASP A 2 -21.58 -23.69 -12.98
C ASP A 2 -20.30 -23.10 -12.36
N ILE A 3 -19.22 -23.87 -12.43
CA ILE A 3 -17.95 -23.54 -11.76
C ILE A 3 -17.32 -22.26 -12.33
N ASN A 4 -17.40 -22.06 -13.64
CA ASN A 4 -16.82 -20.89 -14.31
C ASN A 4 -17.59 -19.62 -13.93
N SER A 5 -18.91 -19.69 -13.91
CA SER A 5 -19.79 -18.60 -13.48
C SER A 5 -19.55 -18.23 -12.01
N PHE A 6 -19.35 -19.23 -11.15
CA PHE A 6 -19.00 -19.00 -9.75
C PHE A 6 -17.68 -18.23 -9.62
N PHE A 7 -16.60 -18.73 -10.23
CA PHE A 7 -15.30 -18.08 -10.13
C PHE A 7 -15.28 -16.71 -10.79
N ASN A 8 -15.96 -16.52 -11.93
CA ASN A 8 -16.02 -15.21 -12.59
C ASN A 8 -16.70 -14.17 -11.69
N TRP A 9 -17.85 -14.51 -11.09
CA TRP A 9 -18.54 -13.62 -10.14
C TRP A 9 -17.71 -13.39 -8.86
N TYR A 10 -17.14 -14.46 -8.30
CA TYR A 10 -16.39 -14.40 -7.05
C TYR A 10 -15.12 -13.56 -7.19
N LEU A 11 -14.37 -13.74 -8.29
CA LEU A 11 -13.18 -12.94 -8.60
C LEU A 11 -13.52 -11.46 -8.83
N GLY A 12 -14.55 -11.18 -9.64
CA GLY A 12 -14.97 -9.79 -9.93
C GLY A 12 -15.29 -9.01 -8.66
N ARG A 13 -15.80 -9.69 -7.61
CA ARG A 13 -16.03 -9.07 -6.30
C ARG A 13 -14.77 -9.02 -5.43
N GLU A 14 -14.14 -10.16 -5.20
CA GLU A 14 -13.13 -10.29 -4.14
C GLU A 14 -11.80 -9.64 -4.52
N LEU A 15 -11.40 -9.63 -5.80
CA LEU A 15 -10.18 -8.93 -6.22
C LEU A 15 -10.32 -7.43 -6.01
N GLY A 16 -11.44 -6.84 -6.42
CA GLY A 16 -11.74 -5.42 -6.18
C GLY A 16 -11.63 -5.05 -4.70
N VAL A 17 -12.27 -5.82 -3.82
CA VAL A 17 -12.21 -5.59 -2.36
C VAL A 17 -10.78 -5.76 -1.81
N CYS A 18 -10.06 -6.80 -2.21
CA CYS A 18 -8.69 -7.03 -1.72
C CYS A 18 -7.76 -5.88 -2.08
N GLY A 19 -7.81 -5.41 -3.33
CA GLY A 19 -6.98 -4.29 -3.79
C GLY A 19 -7.27 -3.00 -3.02
N ASP A 20 -8.54 -2.66 -2.83
CA ASP A 20 -8.96 -1.48 -2.06
C ASP A 20 -8.53 -1.55 -0.58
N LEU A 21 -8.65 -2.72 0.04
CA LEU A 21 -8.17 -2.95 1.41
C LEU A 21 -6.64 -2.78 1.50
N ILE A 22 -5.87 -3.38 0.60
CA ILE A 22 -4.40 -3.23 0.58
C ILE A 22 -4.02 -1.77 0.43
N TYR A 23 -4.64 -1.06 -0.51
CA TYR A 23 -4.42 0.37 -0.74
C TYR A 23 -4.69 1.18 0.54
N LYS A 24 -5.90 1.07 1.11
CA LYS A 24 -6.30 1.82 2.32
C LYS A 24 -5.50 1.45 3.55
N GLY A 25 -5.11 0.19 3.67
CA GLY A 25 -4.23 -0.27 4.74
C GLY A 25 -2.88 0.42 4.68
N PHE A 26 -2.28 0.48 3.49
CA PHE A 26 -0.99 1.15 3.29
C PHE A 26 -1.10 2.68 3.41
N GLU A 27 -2.17 3.27 2.86
CA GLU A 27 -2.48 4.69 2.97
C GLU A 27 -2.52 5.18 4.43
N ALA A 28 -3.06 4.36 5.33
CA ALA A 28 -3.18 4.71 6.75
C ALA A 28 -1.81 4.99 7.40
N ILE A 29 -0.78 4.19 7.09
CA ILE A 29 0.57 4.38 7.65
C ILE A 29 1.40 5.42 6.88
N GLU A 30 1.07 5.67 5.61
CA GLU A 30 1.63 6.78 4.83
C GLU A 30 1.24 8.13 5.42
N ASN A 31 -0.05 8.33 5.68
CA ASN A 31 -0.62 9.60 6.15
C ASN A 31 -0.32 9.92 7.62
N ASP A 32 0.30 9.00 8.36
CA ASP A 32 0.80 9.33 9.69
C ASP A 32 2.00 10.29 9.60
N ASP A 33 2.33 11.04 10.65
CA ASP A 33 3.50 11.95 10.58
C ASP A 33 4.77 11.27 11.12
N ASP A 34 4.64 10.26 11.97
CA ASP A 34 5.75 9.76 12.78
C ASP A 34 5.98 8.24 12.69
N ILE A 35 7.25 7.83 12.71
CA ILE A 35 7.65 6.47 13.12
C ILE A 35 8.21 6.56 14.54
N VAL A 36 7.58 5.85 15.48
CA VAL A 36 8.05 5.77 16.86
C VAL A 36 8.84 4.49 17.06
N LEU A 37 10.11 4.48 16.63
CA LEU A 37 11.03 3.39 16.97
C LEU A 37 11.35 3.49 18.47
N LYS A 38 10.60 2.77 19.31
CA LYS A 38 10.75 2.80 20.77
C LYS A 38 12.20 2.57 21.19
N ASP A 39 12.79 3.63 21.77
CA ASP A 39 13.94 3.57 22.69
C ASP A 39 13.86 4.70 23.75
N LYS A 40 12.71 5.37 23.91
CA LYS A 40 12.54 6.43 24.92
C LYS A 40 11.27 6.20 25.73
N GLU A 41 11.45 6.12 27.05
CA GLU A 41 10.41 6.11 28.09
C GLU A 41 9.63 7.45 28.18
N SER A 42 9.51 8.21 27.09
CA SER A 42 8.95 9.58 27.11
C SER A 42 8.24 9.95 25.81
N THR A 43 7.39 9.07 25.28
CA THR A 43 6.45 9.47 24.23
C THR A 43 5.13 9.91 24.86
N ASN A 44 4.71 11.13 24.50
CA ASN A 44 3.39 11.71 24.80
C ASN A 44 2.29 10.71 24.43
N ASP A 45 1.35 10.46 25.35
CA ASP A 45 0.21 9.56 25.14
C ASP A 45 -0.60 9.95 23.89
N GLU A 46 -0.76 11.26 23.60
CA GLU A 46 -1.45 11.78 22.40
C GLU A 46 -0.82 11.33 21.07
N LEU A 47 0.51 11.20 21.01
CA LEU A 47 1.23 10.80 19.79
C LEU A 47 1.11 9.30 19.55
N ILE A 48 0.98 8.53 20.63
CA ILE A 48 0.74 7.10 20.60
C ILE A 48 -0.70 6.81 20.15
N ASP A 49 -1.69 7.52 20.68
CA ASP A 49 -3.11 7.38 20.34
C ASP A 49 -3.39 7.66 18.86
N ARG A 50 -2.68 8.63 18.27
CA ARG A 50 -2.77 8.95 16.84
C ARG A 50 -2.28 7.80 15.96
N ILE A 51 -1.14 7.20 16.32
CA ILE A 51 -0.51 6.11 15.55
C ILE A 51 -1.30 4.80 15.70
N GLU A 52 -2.00 4.63 16.82
CA GLU A 52 -2.86 3.46 17.08
C GLU A 52 -3.91 3.28 15.99
N SER A 53 -4.58 4.36 15.58
CA SER A 53 -5.60 4.28 14.53
C SER A 53 -5.01 3.86 13.18
N SER A 54 -3.87 4.42 12.78
CA SER A 54 -3.17 4.10 11.54
C SER A 54 -2.68 2.64 11.52
N ALA A 55 -2.05 2.20 12.62
CA ALA A 55 -1.53 0.84 12.77
C ALA A 55 -2.65 -0.20 12.72
N PHE A 56 -3.77 0.06 13.42
CA PHE A 56 -4.93 -0.81 13.37
C PHE A 56 -5.50 -0.96 11.95
N ILE A 57 -5.71 0.17 11.24
CA ILE A 57 -6.26 0.15 9.88
C ILE A 57 -5.33 -0.63 8.95
N PHE A 58 -4.02 -0.39 9.02
CA PHE A 58 -3.03 -1.15 8.27
C PHE A 58 -3.16 -2.65 8.52
N PHE A 59 -3.10 -3.07 9.79
CA PHE A 59 -3.11 -4.50 10.10
C PHE A 59 -4.43 -5.18 9.76
N VAL A 60 -5.59 -4.59 10.09
CA VAL A 60 -6.89 -5.18 9.75
C VAL A 60 -7.02 -5.37 8.25
N ASN A 61 -6.73 -4.33 7.47
CA ASN A 61 -6.89 -4.38 6.03
C ASN A 61 -5.91 -5.37 5.37
N MET A 62 -4.65 -5.39 5.81
CA MET A 62 -3.65 -6.36 5.32
C MET A 62 -4.00 -7.79 5.70
N CYS A 63 -4.47 -8.04 6.94
CA CYS A 63 -4.90 -9.37 7.37
C CYS A 63 -6.04 -9.89 6.49
N VAL A 64 -7.09 -9.08 6.32
CA VAL A 64 -8.30 -9.50 5.60
C VAL A 64 -8.04 -9.67 4.11
N SER A 65 -7.28 -8.77 3.50
CA SER A 65 -6.97 -8.83 2.07
C SER A 65 -6.14 -10.06 1.71
N PHE A 66 -5.01 -10.31 2.39
CA PHE A 66 -4.19 -11.50 2.10
C PHE A 66 -4.89 -12.81 2.45
N GLU A 67 -5.73 -12.82 3.49
CA GLU A 67 -6.54 -13.99 3.81
C GLU A 67 -7.52 -14.30 2.68
N ARG A 68 -8.21 -13.29 2.15
CA ARG A 68 -9.13 -13.45 1.02
C ARG A 68 -8.39 -13.89 -0.24
N LEU A 69 -7.25 -13.28 -0.56
CA LEU A 69 -6.41 -13.68 -1.70
C LEU A 69 -5.96 -15.14 -1.59
N GLY A 70 -5.53 -15.58 -0.41
CA GLY A 70 -5.18 -16.99 -0.19
C GLY A 70 -6.37 -17.93 -0.31
N LYS A 71 -7.57 -17.51 0.12
CA LYS A 71 -8.79 -18.31 -0.01
C LYS A 71 -9.19 -18.48 -1.47
N ILE A 72 -9.03 -17.44 -2.30
CA ILE A 72 -9.23 -17.53 -3.75
C ILE A 72 -8.30 -18.61 -4.34
N ILE A 73 -7.00 -18.57 -4.04
CA ILE A 73 -6.03 -19.56 -4.53
C ILE A 73 -6.42 -20.96 -4.07
N LEU A 74 -6.72 -21.14 -2.79
CA LEU A 74 -7.12 -22.44 -2.24
C LEU A 74 -8.38 -22.98 -2.93
N LEU A 75 -9.38 -22.15 -3.19
CA LEU A 75 -10.60 -22.58 -3.90
C LEU A 75 -10.30 -23.05 -5.33
N PHE A 76 -9.38 -22.38 -6.05
CA PHE A 76 -8.93 -22.87 -7.36
C PHE A 76 -8.22 -24.22 -7.26
N GLN A 77 -7.34 -24.38 -6.28
CA GLN A 77 -6.62 -25.64 -6.06
C GLN A 77 -7.60 -26.78 -5.73
N LEU A 78 -8.57 -26.54 -4.85
CA LEU A 78 -9.60 -27.52 -4.52
C LEU A 78 -10.45 -27.89 -5.75
N ASN A 79 -10.74 -26.94 -6.64
CA ASN A 79 -11.44 -27.24 -7.87
C ASN A 79 -10.64 -28.13 -8.83
N ASN A 80 -9.32 -27.98 -8.87
CA ASN A 80 -8.48 -28.81 -9.72
C ASN A 80 -8.36 -30.25 -9.17
N GLU A 81 -8.24 -30.41 -7.86
CA GLU A 81 -8.06 -31.71 -7.21
C GLU A 81 -9.40 -32.45 -6.98
N HIS A 82 -10.47 -31.71 -6.68
CA HIS A 82 -11.77 -32.23 -6.26
C HIS A 82 -12.93 -31.51 -6.98
N PRO A 83 -13.00 -31.60 -8.32
CA PRO A 83 -13.97 -30.83 -9.11
C PRO A 83 -15.43 -31.22 -8.84
N VAL A 84 -15.68 -32.47 -8.48
CA VAL A 84 -17.04 -32.98 -8.19
C VAL A 84 -17.55 -32.41 -6.87
N GLU A 85 -16.72 -32.49 -5.82
CA GLU A 85 -17.00 -31.94 -4.49
C GLU A 85 -17.15 -30.42 -4.55
N MET A 86 -16.34 -29.73 -5.36
CA MET A 86 -16.48 -28.29 -5.57
C MET A 86 -17.80 -27.93 -6.26
N LEU A 87 -18.25 -28.73 -7.24
CA LEU A 87 -19.54 -28.52 -7.88
C LEU A 87 -20.71 -28.71 -6.90
N TYR A 88 -20.61 -29.65 -5.96
CA TYR A 88 -21.58 -29.80 -4.88
C TYR A 88 -21.56 -28.57 -3.96
N PHE A 89 -20.37 -28.17 -3.50
CA PHE A 89 -20.18 -27.01 -2.63
C PHE A 89 -20.81 -25.72 -3.20
N ILE A 90 -20.57 -25.39 -4.48
CA ILE A 90 -21.11 -24.15 -5.07
C ILE A 90 -22.63 -24.18 -5.29
N ASN A 91 -23.23 -25.36 -5.35
CA ASN A 91 -24.66 -25.55 -5.62
C ASN A 91 -25.49 -25.78 -4.34
N GLU A 92 -24.86 -25.93 -3.18
CA GLU A 92 -25.58 -26.05 -1.91
C GLU A 92 -26.21 -24.72 -1.46
N LYS A 93 -27.41 -24.84 -0.87
CA LYS A 93 -28.10 -23.74 -0.19
C LYS A 93 -27.35 -23.35 1.09
N ASP A 94 -27.44 -22.09 1.49
CA ASP A 94 -26.67 -21.52 2.61
C ASP A 94 -26.78 -22.32 3.93
N ASP A 95 -27.91 -22.97 4.20
CA ASP A 95 -28.15 -23.73 5.43
C ASP A 95 -27.44 -25.12 5.48
N GLU A 96 -26.90 -25.62 4.36
CA GLU A 96 -26.21 -26.93 4.29
C GLU A 96 -24.70 -26.83 4.02
N ARG A 97 -24.19 -25.64 3.64
CA ARG A 97 -22.76 -25.41 3.27
C ARG A 97 -21.73 -25.87 4.30
N ALA A 98 -22.07 -25.86 5.59
CA ALA A 98 -21.15 -26.34 6.63
C ALA A 98 -20.86 -27.85 6.50
N LYS A 99 -21.79 -28.64 5.96
CA LYS A 99 -21.63 -30.09 5.75
C LYS A 99 -20.87 -30.41 4.47
N SER A 100 -21.00 -29.62 3.40
CA SER A 100 -20.20 -29.83 2.18
C SER A 100 -18.71 -29.59 2.37
N PHE A 101 -18.30 -28.80 3.36
CA PHE A 101 -16.88 -28.63 3.62
C PHE A 101 -16.23 -29.82 4.32
N GLU A 102 -17.00 -30.68 5.00
CA GLU A 102 -16.46 -31.93 5.55
C GLU A 102 -15.83 -32.81 4.46
N PHE A 103 -16.28 -32.69 3.20
CA PHE A 103 -15.69 -33.39 2.06
C PHE A 103 -14.21 -33.04 1.82
N PHE A 104 -13.79 -31.82 2.16
CA PHE A 104 -12.39 -31.37 2.00
C PHE A 104 -11.54 -31.54 3.26
N GLY A 105 -12.15 -32.04 4.34
CA GLY A 105 -11.49 -32.27 5.62
C GLY A 105 -11.45 -31.03 6.53
N GLU A 106 -11.36 -31.29 7.83
CA GLU A 106 -11.45 -30.28 8.89
C GLU A 106 -10.39 -29.16 8.75
N GLU A 107 -9.20 -29.48 8.24
CA GLU A 107 -8.13 -28.49 8.08
C GLU A 107 -8.46 -27.42 7.03
N VAL A 108 -9.03 -27.83 5.90
CA VAL A 108 -9.47 -26.95 4.80
C VAL A 108 -10.66 -26.10 5.25
N THR A 109 -11.66 -26.72 5.87
CA THR A 109 -12.81 -26.02 6.44
C THR A 109 -12.37 -24.91 7.40
N ASN A 110 -11.47 -25.25 8.33
CA ASN A 110 -10.94 -24.30 9.30
C ASN A 110 -10.11 -23.18 8.65
N ALA A 111 -9.49 -23.40 7.49
CA ALA A 111 -8.77 -22.35 6.77
C ALA A 111 -9.71 -21.43 5.99
N LEU A 112 -10.77 -21.96 5.39
CA LEU A 112 -11.77 -21.18 4.65
C LEU A 112 -12.66 -20.33 5.57
N TYR A 113 -13.01 -20.83 6.76
CA TYR A 113 -13.78 -20.07 7.77
C TYR A 113 -12.91 -19.34 8.80
N GLY A 114 -11.67 -19.80 9.00
CA GLY A 114 -10.75 -19.20 9.95
C GLY A 114 -10.07 -17.95 9.40
N HIS A 115 -9.25 -17.37 10.27
CA HIS A 115 -8.50 -16.15 10.03
C HIS A 115 -7.05 -16.34 10.46
N ASN A 116 -6.29 -16.99 9.61
CA ASN A 116 -4.89 -17.34 9.86
C ASN A 116 -4.17 -17.48 8.53
N ASN A 117 -3.39 -16.45 8.18
CA ASN A 117 -2.70 -16.39 6.91
C ASN A 117 -1.65 -17.49 6.80
N ILE A 118 -0.91 -17.78 7.87
CA ILE A 118 0.13 -18.82 7.84
C ILE A 118 -0.47 -20.20 7.62
N LYS A 119 -1.62 -20.52 8.24
CA LYS A 119 -2.28 -21.81 8.06
C LYS A 119 -2.77 -21.95 6.61
N LEU A 120 -3.34 -20.89 6.06
CA LEU A 120 -3.80 -20.86 4.68
C LEU A 120 -2.65 -21.06 3.68
N ILE A 121 -1.52 -20.38 3.89
CA ILE A 121 -0.31 -20.52 3.08
C ILE A 121 0.22 -21.96 3.11
N LYS A 122 0.23 -22.60 4.28
CA LYS A 122 0.64 -24.02 4.38
C LYS A 122 -0.25 -24.96 3.56
N LEU A 123 -1.55 -24.68 3.48
CA LEU A 123 -2.46 -25.47 2.64
C LEU A 123 -2.22 -25.18 1.15
N ILE A 124 -1.98 -23.92 0.78
CA ILE A 124 -1.60 -23.56 -0.60
C ILE A 124 -0.33 -24.31 -1.02
N ASP A 125 0.68 -24.36 -0.14
CA ASP A 125 1.92 -25.11 -0.37
C ASP A 125 1.68 -26.62 -0.51
N TYR A 126 0.79 -27.18 0.33
CA TYR A 126 0.43 -28.60 0.28
C TYR A 126 -0.17 -28.99 -1.08
N TYR A 127 -1.12 -28.19 -1.58
CA TYR A 127 -1.77 -28.46 -2.88
C TYR A 127 -0.91 -28.09 -4.09
N ASN A 128 0.16 -27.30 -3.93
CA ASN A 128 1.14 -27.01 -4.99
C ASN A 128 2.18 -28.12 -5.21
N SER A 129 1.85 -29.38 -4.89
CA SER A 129 2.77 -30.50 -4.60
C SER A 129 3.78 -30.91 -5.70
N ASN A 130 3.82 -30.24 -6.85
CA ASN A 130 4.89 -30.35 -7.84
C ASN A 130 6.15 -29.53 -7.49
N SER A 131 6.14 -28.68 -6.45
CA SER A 131 7.30 -27.89 -6.01
C SER A 131 7.75 -28.25 -4.59
N LYS A 132 8.19 -29.49 -4.35
CA LYS A 132 8.81 -29.90 -3.07
C LYS A 132 10.06 -29.09 -2.66
N GLU A 133 10.52 -28.17 -3.50
CA GLU A 133 11.73 -27.39 -3.23
C GLU A 133 11.52 -25.91 -2.89
N ASN A 134 10.32 -25.33 -3.02
CA ASN A 134 10.10 -23.92 -2.65
C ASN A 134 8.69 -23.67 -2.10
N SER A 135 8.63 -23.20 -0.85
CA SER A 135 7.42 -22.62 -0.23
C SER A 135 6.95 -21.39 -1.03
N PHE A 136 5.63 -21.23 -1.17
CA PHE A 136 4.99 -20.11 -1.86
C PHE A 136 5.49 -18.76 -1.34
N ILE A 137 5.78 -18.71 -0.03
CA ILE A 137 6.44 -17.59 0.62
C ILE A 137 7.85 -17.91 1.11
N ASN A 138 8.72 -16.89 1.14
CA ASN A 138 10.06 -17.00 1.75
C ASN A 138 10.03 -16.62 3.25
N GLU A 139 11.18 -16.78 3.93
CA GLU A 139 11.29 -16.46 5.37
C GLU A 139 11.05 -14.97 5.70
N LYS A 140 11.33 -14.04 4.77
CA LYS A 140 11.05 -12.61 5.01
C LYS A 140 9.56 -12.31 4.97
N GLU A 141 8.88 -12.85 3.98
CA GLU A 141 7.44 -12.78 3.80
C GLU A 141 6.70 -13.46 4.97
N LYS A 142 7.24 -14.57 5.47
CA LYS A 142 6.70 -15.28 6.64
C LYS A 142 6.69 -14.43 7.91
N TYR A 143 7.72 -13.61 8.14
CA TYR A 143 7.74 -12.69 9.28
C TYR A 143 6.61 -11.66 9.19
N PHE A 144 6.35 -11.13 7.99
CA PHE A 144 5.21 -10.23 7.77
C PHE A 144 3.88 -10.91 8.11
N PHE A 145 3.62 -12.12 7.61
CA PHE A 145 2.40 -12.86 7.96
C PHE A 145 2.30 -13.22 9.45
N GLN A 146 3.42 -13.49 10.12
CA GLN A 146 3.43 -13.69 11.58
C GLN A 146 2.95 -12.44 12.32
N LYS A 147 3.30 -11.24 11.85
CA LYS A 147 2.82 -9.97 12.43
C LYS A 147 1.32 -9.78 12.21
N LEU A 148 0.83 -10.08 11.01
CA LEU A 148 -0.61 -10.07 10.71
C LEU A 148 -1.37 -11.03 11.65
N ASP A 149 -0.93 -12.29 11.74
CA ASP A 149 -1.61 -13.31 12.56
C ASP A 149 -1.52 -13.00 14.07
N ASN A 150 -0.42 -12.44 14.55
CA ASN A 150 -0.26 -12.01 15.94
C ASN A 150 -1.20 -10.87 16.30
N PHE A 151 -1.29 -9.86 15.43
CA PHE A 151 -2.26 -8.77 15.58
C PHE A 151 -3.68 -9.34 15.64
N TYR A 152 -4.05 -10.19 14.67
CA TYR A 152 -5.40 -10.71 14.56
C TYR A 152 -5.82 -11.52 15.79
N LYS A 153 -4.96 -12.43 16.28
CA LYS A 153 -5.21 -13.24 17.47
C LYS A 153 -5.39 -12.41 18.74
N LYS A 154 -4.63 -11.32 18.87
CA LYS A 154 -4.65 -10.46 20.06
C LYS A 154 -5.81 -9.46 20.04
N PHE A 155 -6.22 -8.96 18.88
CA PHE A 155 -7.00 -7.72 18.80
C PHE A 155 -8.36 -7.79 18.08
N ARG A 156 -8.73 -8.92 17.45
CA ARG A 156 -10.06 -9.07 16.78
C ARG A 156 -11.24 -8.71 17.71
N TYR A 157 -11.13 -9.01 18.99
CA TYR A 157 -12.17 -8.76 20.00
C TYR A 157 -11.70 -7.89 21.18
N GLY A 158 -10.40 -7.55 21.23
CA GLY A 158 -9.78 -6.89 22.37
C GLY A 158 -10.03 -5.38 22.43
N ARG A 159 -10.22 -4.70 21.29
CA ARG A 159 -10.37 -3.24 21.24
C ARG A 159 -11.66 -2.72 21.89
N PHE A 160 -12.68 -3.59 22.00
CA PHE A 160 -13.97 -3.27 22.63
C PHE A 160 -14.12 -3.88 24.02
N ASN A 161 -13.16 -4.71 24.46
CA ASN A 161 -13.12 -5.25 25.80
C ASN A 161 -12.13 -4.42 26.60
N THR A 162 -12.60 -3.75 27.66
CA THR A 162 -11.75 -2.97 28.56
C THR A 162 -10.60 -3.86 29.04
N PRO A 163 -9.33 -3.59 28.64
CA PRO A 163 -8.22 -4.43 29.04
C PRO A 163 -8.08 -4.38 30.57
N THR A 164 -7.93 -5.55 31.22
CA THR A 164 -7.64 -5.62 32.66
C THR A 164 -6.22 -5.13 33.00
N ASN A 165 -5.35 -5.01 31.99
CA ASN A 165 -4.02 -4.40 32.05
C ASN A 165 -3.97 -3.32 30.95
N ASN A 166 -3.33 -2.17 31.19
CA ASN A 166 -3.16 -1.04 30.25
C ASN A 166 -2.39 -1.38 28.94
N ASP A 167 -2.72 -2.47 28.26
CA ASP A 167 -2.18 -2.91 26.96
C ASP A 167 -2.87 -2.18 25.79
N PHE A 168 -3.13 -0.89 25.94
CA PHE A 168 -3.38 -0.03 24.79
C PHE A 168 -2.11 -0.01 23.92
N ASN A 169 -2.23 0.04 22.59
CA ASN A 169 -1.10 0.15 21.64
C ASN A 169 -0.35 -1.15 21.25
N VAL A 170 -1.00 -2.31 21.29
CA VAL A 170 -0.40 -3.58 20.80
C VAL A 170 -0.13 -3.55 19.30
N ASP A 171 -1.05 -2.99 18.53
CA ASP A 171 -0.93 -2.72 17.10
C ASP A 171 0.25 -1.79 16.78
N VAL A 172 0.41 -0.70 17.51
CA VAL A 172 1.58 0.19 17.39
C VAL A 172 2.88 -0.58 17.70
N LYS A 173 2.84 -1.48 18.68
CA LYS A 173 4.00 -2.32 19.01
C LYS A 173 4.33 -3.31 17.89
N GLU A 174 3.34 -4.01 17.34
CA GLU A 174 3.56 -4.93 16.22
C GLU A 174 4.02 -4.18 14.97
N LEU A 175 3.50 -2.96 14.70
CA LEU A 175 3.94 -2.12 13.59
C LEU A 175 5.39 -1.69 13.76
N ASN A 176 5.77 -1.24 14.96
CA ASN A 176 7.15 -0.86 15.26
C ASN A 176 8.12 -2.05 15.16
N GLU A 177 7.71 -3.24 15.61
CA GLU A 177 8.51 -4.44 15.42
C GLU A 177 8.67 -4.80 13.93
N LEU A 178 7.62 -4.61 13.12
CA LEU A 178 7.69 -4.76 11.68
C LEU A 178 8.65 -3.73 11.04
N TYR A 179 8.60 -2.47 11.44
CA TYR A 179 9.55 -1.44 10.98
C TYR A 179 10.99 -1.77 11.36
N ILE A 180 11.24 -2.19 12.59
CA ILE A 180 12.57 -2.63 13.04
C ILE A 180 13.05 -3.81 12.19
N TYR A 181 12.16 -4.76 11.89
CA TYR A 181 12.48 -5.89 11.03
C TYR A 181 12.90 -5.44 9.62
N VAL A 182 12.14 -4.54 8.99
CA VAL A 182 12.46 -3.97 7.67
C VAL A 182 13.84 -3.32 7.68
N ILE A 183 14.11 -2.47 8.67
CA ILE A 183 15.38 -1.79 8.84
C ILE A 183 16.55 -2.78 8.94
N GLN A 184 16.42 -3.79 9.80
CA GLN A 184 17.52 -4.69 10.11
C GLN A 184 17.76 -5.75 9.03
N ASN A 185 16.69 -6.29 8.43
CA ASN A 185 16.76 -7.49 7.60
C ASN A 185 16.56 -7.23 6.11
N ILE A 186 15.89 -6.13 5.74
CA ILE A 186 15.67 -5.72 4.36
C ILE A 186 16.69 -4.64 3.98
N MET A 187 16.70 -3.53 4.73
CA MET A 187 17.62 -2.42 4.49
C MET A 187 19.06 -2.72 4.95
N LYS A 188 19.24 -3.79 5.75
CA LYS A 188 20.55 -4.22 6.33
C LYS A 188 21.24 -3.11 7.13
N LYS A 189 20.48 -2.20 7.73
CA LYS A 189 21.01 -1.12 8.58
C LYS A 189 21.04 -1.57 10.04
N SER A 190 22.14 -1.30 10.73
CA SER A 190 22.27 -1.57 12.15
C SER A 190 21.56 -0.50 13.00
N LYS A 191 21.09 -0.87 14.20
CA LYS A 191 20.50 0.09 15.16
C LYS A 191 21.45 1.27 15.49
N LYS A 192 22.76 1.07 15.39
CA LYS A 192 23.78 2.11 15.64
C LYS A 192 23.89 3.13 14.48
N GLU A 193 23.61 2.71 13.25
CA GLU A 193 23.60 3.60 12.07
C GLU A 193 22.37 4.50 12.06
N ILE A 194 21.23 4.04 12.59
CA ILE A 194 20.00 4.83 12.74
C ILE A 194 20.18 5.95 13.78
N LYS A 195 20.88 5.66 14.89
CA LYS A 195 21.06 6.59 16.02
C LYS A 195 22.13 7.67 15.78
N LYS A 196 22.99 7.53 14.77
CA LYS A 196 24.00 8.54 14.42
C LYS A 196 23.34 9.61 13.54
N ASP A 197 22.73 10.63 14.14
CA ASP A 197 22.46 12.04 13.71
C ASP A 197 22.41 12.44 12.20
N LYS A 198 22.29 11.51 11.25
CA LYS A 198 22.32 11.75 9.80
C LYS A 198 20.99 11.49 9.10
N TYR A 199 20.05 10.83 9.76
CA TYR A 199 18.72 10.57 9.22
C TYR A 199 17.72 11.48 9.92
N SER A 200 17.04 12.34 9.16
CA SER A 200 15.81 12.95 9.65
C SER A 200 14.79 11.82 9.89
N ASN A 201 13.89 12.00 10.87
CA ASN A 201 12.84 11.02 11.15
C ASN A 201 11.97 10.77 9.90
N THR A 202 11.76 11.82 9.10
CA THR A 202 11.03 11.81 7.82
C THR A 202 11.73 10.97 6.75
N ASP A 203 13.05 11.10 6.59
CA ASP A 203 13.82 10.30 5.62
C ASP A 203 13.83 8.82 5.99
N LEU A 204 13.97 8.52 7.28
CA LEU A 204 13.93 7.16 7.77
C LEU A 204 12.55 6.55 7.53
N LYS A 205 11.49 7.31 7.79
CA LYS A 205 10.11 6.90 7.52
C LYS A 205 9.90 6.55 6.05
N SER A 206 10.26 7.46 5.14
CA SER A 206 10.10 7.21 3.70
C SER A 206 10.90 5.99 3.24
N ASP A 207 12.12 5.78 3.75
CA ASP A 207 12.92 4.61 3.40
C ASP A 207 12.29 3.30 3.93
N VAL A 208 11.79 3.30 5.16
CA VAL A 208 11.11 2.13 5.76
C VAL A 208 9.83 1.81 5.01
N LEU A 209 8.98 2.80 4.75
CA LEU A 209 7.74 2.62 4.01
C LEU A 209 8.00 2.17 2.58
N TYR A 210 9.02 2.70 1.91
CA TYR A 210 9.42 2.22 0.59
C TYR A 210 9.74 0.72 0.60
N ASN A 211 10.58 0.26 1.54
CA ASN A 211 10.98 -1.15 1.61
C ASN A 211 9.83 -2.07 2.07
N LEU A 212 8.96 -1.58 2.96
CA LEU A 212 7.74 -2.30 3.34
C LEU A 212 6.76 -2.38 2.15
N GLY A 213 6.62 -1.31 1.39
CA GLY A 213 5.80 -1.25 0.18
C GLY A 213 6.31 -2.16 -0.92
N GLU A 214 7.63 -2.33 -1.08
CA GLU A 214 8.20 -3.33 -1.98
C GLU A 214 7.89 -4.75 -1.52
N LEU A 215 8.00 -5.03 -0.21
CA LEU A 215 7.65 -6.34 0.35
C LEU A 215 6.17 -6.68 0.11
N VAL A 216 5.27 -5.74 0.40
CA VAL A 216 3.83 -5.94 0.20
C VAL A 216 3.52 -6.06 -1.30
N GLN A 217 4.07 -5.20 -2.16
CA GLN A 217 3.85 -5.28 -3.60
C GLN A 217 4.30 -6.64 -4.16
N HIS A 218 5.47 -7.12 -3.73
CA HIS A 218 5.98 -8.41 -4.16
C HIS A 218 5.03 -9.56 -3.76
N LEU A 219 4.45 -9.50 -2.56
CA LEU A 219 3.40 -10.44 -2.15
C LEU A 219 2.15 -10.30 -3.01
N VAL A 220 1.64 -9.09 -3.22
CA VAL A 220 0.47 -8.82 -4.08
C VAL A 220 0.66 -9.41 -5.48
N ASN A 221 1.81 -9.16 -6.10
CA ASN A 221 2.18 -9.71 -7.39
C ASN A 221 2.16 -11.24 -7.38
N LYS A 222 2.76 -11.89 -6.38
CA LYS A 222 2.76 -13.36 -6.25
C LYS A 222 1.34 -13.93 -6.19
N TYR A 223 0.48 -13.37 -5.35
CA TYR A 223 -0.90 -13.85 -5.21
C TYR A 223 -1.69 -13.60 -6.49
N TYR A 224 -1.59 -12.41 -7.08
CA TYR A 224 -2.33 -12.05 -8.27
C TYR A 224 -1.88 -12.84 -9.51
N ASP A 225 -0.56 -13.01 -9.71
CA ASP A 225 -0.02 -13.80 -10.82
C ASP A 225 -0.46 -15.28 -10.68
N GLU A 226 -0.57 -15.81 -9.45
CA GLU A 226 -1.04 -17.18 -9.21
C GLU A 226 -2.55 -17.32 -9.50
N ILE A 227 -3.38 -16.38 -9.02
CA ILE A 227 -4.81 -16.32 -9.34
C ILE A 227 -5.02 -16.20 -10.85
N PHE A 228 -4.21 -15.37 -11.52
CA PHE A 228 -4.27 -15.17 -12.96
C PHE A 228 -4.02 -16.47 -13.73
N LYS A 229 -3.04 -17.29 -13.31
CA LYS A 229 -2.78 -18.59 -13.93
C LYS A 229 -3.99 -19.52 -13.86
N TYR A 230 -4.62 -19.66 -12.70
CA TYR A 230 -5.78 -20.54 -12.53
C TYR A 230 -6.97 -20.08 -13.35
N ALA A 231 -7.24 -18.78 -13.32
CA ALA A 231 -8.36 -18.22 -14.07
C ALA A 231 -8.14 -18.30 -15.59
N TYR A 232 -6.91 -18.10 -16.06
CA TYR A 232 -6.55 -18.33 -17.45
C TYR A 232 -6.78 -19.79 -17.86
N ALA A 233 -6.42 -20.76 -17.01
CA ALA A 233 -6.65 -22.18 -17.27
C ALA A 233 -8.14 -22.54 -17.36
N LEU A 234 -9.01 -21.85 -16.63
CA LEU A 234 -10.47 -22.01 -16.69
C LEU A 234 -11.14 -21.17 -17.79
N ASN A 235 -10.37 -20.39 -18.55
CA ASN A 235 -10.87 -19.45 -19.56
C ASN A 235 -11.93 -18.49 -18.99
N ILE A 236 -11.69 -17.99 -17.77
CA ILE A 236 -12.53 -16.98 -17.10
C ILE A 236 -11.81 -15.64 -17.04
N TYR A 237 -12.56 -14.54 -17.02
CA TYR A 237 -11.99 -13.21 -17.08
C TYR A 237 -11.48 -12.77 -15.70
N THR A 238 -10.20 -12.41 -15.63
CA THR A 238 -9.56 -11.82 -14.43
C THR A 238 -9.44 -10.31 -14.48
N TYR A 239 -9.72 -9.71 -15.64
CA TYR A 239 -9.47 -8.29 -15.91
C TYR A 239 -10.56 -7.34 -15.40
N GLU A 240 -11.56 -7.81 -14.64
CA GLU A 240 -12.59 -6.93 -14.06
C GLU A 240 -12.07 -6.14 -12.84
N LEU A 241 -10.79 -5.73 -12.85
CA LEU A 241 -10.37 -4.60 -12.04
C LEU A 241 -10.93 -3.36 -12.75
N HIS A 242 -11.88 -2.66 -12.12
CA HIS A 242 -12.45 -1.45 -12.68
C HIS A 242 -11.32 -0.46 -13.02
N GLY A 243 -11.20 -0.06 -14.28
CA GLY A 243 -10.24 0.97 -14.69
C GLY A 243 -10.47 2.21 -13.84
N GLU A 244 -9.42 2.76 -13.23
CA GLU A 244 -9.44 3.85 -12.24
C GLU A 244 -9.72 3.44 -10.77
N SER A 245 -9.80 2.14 -10.44
CA SER A 245 -9.88 1.70 -9.04
C SER A 245 -8.50 1.62 -8.37
N HIS A 246 -8.45 1.82 -7.05
CA HIS A 246 -7.25 1.54 -6.23
C HIS A 246 -6.72 0.11 -6.41
N SER A 247 -7.60 -0.84 -6.78
CA SER A 247 -7.22 -2.23 -7.03
C SER A 247 -6.37 -2.37 -8.29
N VAL A 248 -6.59 -1.53 -9.31
CA VAL A 248 -5.70 -1.46 -10.49
C VAL A 248 -4.32 -0.97 -10.06
N ASP A 249 -4.26 0.10 -9.26
CA ASP A 249 -3.00 0.63 -8.72
C ASP A 249 -2.25 -0.42 -7.90
N VAL A 250 -2.95 -1.27 -7.15
CA VAL A 250 -2.33 -2.30 -6.33
C VAL A 250 -1.88 -3.51 -7.15
N PHE A 251 -2.74 -4.08 -8.01
CA PHE A 251 -2.42 -5.36 -8.67
C PHE A 251 -1.63 -5.20 -9.98
N LEU A 252 -1.81 -4.10 -10.71
CA LEU A 252 -1.15 -3.89 -11.99
C LEU A 252 0.12 -3.05 -11.88
N ASN A 253 0.32 -2.32 -10.77
CA ASN A 253 1.59 -1.66 -10.52
C ASN A 253 2.69 -2.68 -10.17
N ARG A 254 3.91 -2.43 -10.63
CA ARG A 254 5.07 -3.29 -10.37
C ARG A 254 6.12 -2.60 -9.49
N THR A 255 5.85 -1.39 -8.99
CA THR A 255 6.72 -0.64 -8.07
C THR A 255 6.22 -0.69 -6.62
N SER A 256 6.99 -0.16 -5.67
CA SER A 256 6.59 -0.10 -4.27
C SER A 256 5.21 0.56 -4.11
N LEU A 257 4.37 0.05 -3.20
CA LEU A 257 3.12 0.73 -2.84
C LEU A 257 3.37 2.16 -2.35
N HIS A 258 4.50 2.42 -1.68
CA HIS A 258 4.92 3.76 -1.28
C HIS A 258 5.00 4.73 -2.46
N ASP A 259 5.44 4.24 -3.63
CA ASP A 259 5.60 5.09 -4.80
C ASP A 259 4.25 5.56 -5.34
N ILE A 260 3.16 4.79 -5.18
CA ILE A 260 1.80 5.22 -5.54
C ILE A 260 1.44 6.48 -4.73
N PHE A 261 1.71 6.48 -3.43
CA PHE A 261 1.40 7.62 -2.56
C PHE A 261 2.33 8.81 -2.78
N ILE A 262 3.62 8.57 -3.09
CA ILE A 262 4.53 9.64 -3.53
C ILE A 262 3.98 10.31 -4.79
N LYS A 263 3.56 9.54 -5.80
CA LYS A 263 2.96 10.06 -7.04
C LYS A 263 1.78 10.97 -6.73
N LYS A 264 0.81 10.47 -5.96
CA LYS A 264 -0.38 11.24 -5.57
C LYS A 264 -0.01 12.51 -4.77
N ARG A 265 0.97 12.43 -3.87
CA ARG A 265 1.44 13.57 -3.09
C ARG A 265 2.09 14.64 -3.96
N ILE A 266 3.00 14.28 -4.87
CA ILE A 266 3.68 15.26 -5.72
C ILE A 266 2.69 15.93 -6.68
N VAL A 267 1.70 15.20 -7.19
CA VAL A 267 0.61 15.75 -8.02
C VAL A 267 -0.17 16.82 -7.26
N ARG A 268 -0.55 16.55 -6.00
CA ARG A 268 -1.22 17.53 -5.15
C ARG A 268 -0.36 18.77 -4.92
N ILE A 269 0.91 18.58 -4.57
CA ILE A 269 1.86 19.69 -4.33
C ILE A 269 2.02 20.55 -5.58
N GLU A 270 2.22 19.91 -6.74
CA GLU A 270 2.43 20.62 -8.00
C GLU A 270 1.16 21.36 -8.45
N LEU A 271 -0.03 20.78 -8.25
CA LEU A 271 -1.31 21.43 -8.52
C LEU A 271 -1.51 22.67 -7.65
N ILE A 272 -1.25 22.56 -6.34
CA ILE A 272 -1.33 23.71 -5.42
C ILE A 272 -0.31 24.78 -5.83
N TYR A 273 0.93 24.36 -6.13
CA TYR A 273 1.99 25.27 -6.56
C TYR A 273 1.64 26.00 -7.86
N TYR A 274 1.10 25.29 -8.85
CA TYR A 274 0.62 25.84 -10.11
C TYR A 274 -0.44 26.93 -9.90
N LEU A 275 -1.42 26.68 -9.02
CA LEU A 275 -2.45 27.67 -8.69
C LEU A 275 -1.86 28.93 -8.05
N LEU A 276 -1.00 28.75 -7.06
CA LEU A 276 -0.30 29.88 -6.42
C LEU A 276 0.52 30.66 -7.46
N TYR A 277 1.22 29.96 -8.36
CA TYR A 277 1.99 30.57 -9.43
C TYR A 277 1.11 31.39 -10.38
N LYS A 278 -0.03 30.83 -10.84
CA LYS A 278 -1.02 31.53 -11.69
C LYS A 278 -1.60 32.78 -11.01
N LEU A 279 -1.88 32.69 -9.72
CA LEU A 279 -2.35 33.82 -8.90
C LEU A 279 -1.26 34.88 -8.62
N ARG A 280 -0.08 34.75 -9.25
CA ARG A 280 1.08 35.63 -9.09
C ARG A 280 1.58 35.70 -7.65
N PHE A 281 1.44 34.62 -6.89
CA PHE A 281 1.88 34.54 -5.49
C PHE A 281 3.34 34.96 -5.31
N TYR A 282 4.24 34.60 -6.24
CA TYR A 282 5.65 35.05 -6.24
C TYR A 282 5.85 36.57 -6.24
N ARG A 283 4.90 37.36 -6.76
CA ARG A 283 4.94 38.84 -6.69
C ARG A 283 4.58 39.36 -5.30
N ASN A 284 3.80 38.61 -4.53
CA ASN A 284 3.45 38.93 -3.15
C ASN A 284 4.55 38.50 -2.17
N ILE A 285 5.22 37.36 -2.41
CA ILE A 285 6.43 36.95 -1.66
C ILE A 285 7.50 38.07 -1.71
N ASN A 286 7.72 38.64 -2.89
CA ASN A 286 8.62 39.78 -3.11
C ASN A 286 8.23 41.08 -2.39
N LYS A 287 6.97 41.21 -1.95
CA LYS A 287 6.47 42.36 -1.18
C LYS A 287 6.49 42.11 0.33
N MET A 288 6.34 40.86 0.77
CA MET A 288 6.33 40.47 2.18
C MET A 288 7.74 40.36 2.76
N HIS A 289 8.73 39.97 1.94
CA HIS A 289 10.13 39.92 2.35
C HIS A 289 10.88 41.18 1.95
N GLY A 290 11.32 41.97 2.93
CA GLY A 290 12.29 43.07 2.73
C GLY A 290 13.70 42.59 2.36
N VAL A 291 13.87 41.30 2.08
CA VAL A 291 15.15 40.61 1.88
C VAL A 291 15.14 40.02 0.47
N LYS A 292 16.05 40.50 -0.40
CA LYS A 292 16.32 40.08 -1.80
C LYS A 292 15.07 39.73 -2.64
N LYS A 293 14.75 40.60 -3.61
CA LYS A 293 13.77 40.29 -4.67
C LYS A 293 14.10 38.94 -5.33
N LEU A 294 13.30 37.91 -5.05
CA LEU A 294 13.24 36.68 -5.81
C LEU A 294 12.84 37.04 -7.24
N THR A 295 13.76 36.86 -8.18
CA THR A 295 13.48 37.06 -9.59
C THR A 295 12.74 35.85 -10.15
N SER A 296 12.17 35.97 -11.35
CA SER A 296 11.58 34.82 -12.07
C SER A 296 12.58 33.70 -12.39
N ARG A 297 13.88 33.90 -12.11
CA ARG A 297 14.93 32.89 -12.22
C ARG A 297 15.13 32.10 -10.92
N ASP A 298 14.75 32.68 -9.78
CA ASP A 298 14.90 32.06 -8.45
C ASP A 298 13.67 31.22 -8.06
N VAL A 299 12.53 31.48 -8.70
CA VAL A 299 11.29 30.71 -8.52
C VAL A 299 11.18 29.68 -9.64
N PRO A 300 11.25 28.36 -9.34
CA PRO A 300 11.14 27.33 -10.35
C PRO A 300 9.76 27.43 -11.01
N LYS A 301 9.70 27.36 -12.34
CA LYS A 301 8.40 27.30 -13.03
C LYS A 301 7.65 26.04 -12.56
N PRO A 302 6.30 26.09 -12.49
CA PRO A 302 5.51 24.87 -12.45
C PRO A 302 5.97 23.96 -13.59
N LEU A 303 5.92 22.65 -13.35
CA LEU A 303 6.14 21.68 -14.42
C LEU A 303 5.24 22.02 -15.62
N ASP A 304 5.75 21.88 -16.84
CA ASP A 304 5.02 22.21 -18.06
C ASP A 304 3.98 21.13 -18.36
N ILE A 305 3.03 21.00 -17.45
CA ILE A 305 1.89 20.12 -17.52
C ILE A 305 0.74 20.88 -18.22
N GLY A 306 1.02 22.06 -18.80
CA GLY A 306 0.03 23.01 -19.31
C GLY A 306 -0.76 22.51 -20.52
N GLU A 307 -0.20 21.59 -21.32
CA GLU A 307 -0.96 20.87 -22.36
C GLU A 307 -1.92 19.82 -21.75
N TYR A 308 -1.58 19.26 -20.59
CA TYR A 308 -2.40 18.28 -19.85
C TYR A 308 -3.40 18.93 -18.87
N PHE A 309 -3.17 20.19 -18.47
CA PHE A 309 -4.08 20.99 -17.64
C PHE A 309 -5.00 21.88 -18.48
N GLY A 310 -5.72 21.30 -19.45
CA GLY A 310 -6.97 21.92 -19.89
C GLY A 310 -7.90 22.13 -18.67
N ASP A 311 -8.75 23.16 -18.68
CA ASP A 311 -9.65 23.49 -17.55
C ASP A 311 -10.48 22.29 -17.06
N ASN A 312 -10.71 21.29 -17.93
CA ASN A 312 -11.42 20.05 -17.62
C ASN A 312 -10.68 19.14 -16.62
N TYR A 313 -9.38 18.89 -16.78
CA TYR A 313 -8.59 17.99 -15.91
C TYR A 313 -8.44 18.55 -14.50
N PHE A 314 -8.24 19.87 -14.40
CA PHE A 314 -8.25 20.57 -13.14
C PHE A 314 -9.61 20.46 -12.43
N SER A 315 -10.70 20.62 -13.19
CA SER A 315 -12.06 20.44 -12.64
C SER A 315 -12.32 19.01 -12.19
N ASN A 316 -11.78 18.01 -12.89
CA ASN A 316 -11.93 16.60 -12.53
C ASN A 316 -11.17 16.30 -11.25
N TYR A 317 -9.90 16.71 -11.14
CA TYR A 317 -9.13 16.52 -9.91
C TYR A 317 -9.78 17.21 -8.70
N LEU A 318 -10.30 18.42 -8.85
CA LEU A 318 -11.03 19.09 -7.76
C LEU A 318 -12.36 18.42 -7.40
N LYS A 319 -13.07 17.83 -8.37
CA LYS A 319 -14.38 17.19 -8.15
C LYS A 319 -14.26 15.77 -7.61
N TYR A 320 -13.29 15.01 -8.10
CA TYR A 320 -13.18 13.56 -7.90
C TYR A 320 -11.93 13.16 -7.10
N GLY A 321 -10.97 14.07 -6.91
CA GLY A 321 -9.78 13.86 -6.09
C GLY A 321 -8.64 13.11 -6.78
N GLU A 322 -8.85 12.59 -8.00
CA GLU A 322 -7.90 11.79 -8.78
C GLU A 322 -8.08 12.06 -10.29
N ASP A 323 -6.99 11.98 -11.07
CA ASP A 323 -6.99 12.06 -12.54
C ASP A 323 -5.70 11.42 -13.10
N ASN A 324 -5.83 10.25 -13.73
CA ASN A 324 -4.67 9.45 -14.17
C ASN A 324 -3.79 10.18 -15.19
N PHE A 325 -4.36 10.98 -16.09
CA PHE A 325 -3.59 11.75 -17.07
C PHE A 325 -2.74 12.81 -16.40
N LEU A 326 -3.29 13.46 -15.38
CA LEU A 326 -2.54 14.41 -14.58
C LEU A 326 -1.42 13.71 -13.79
N GLU A 327 -1.70 12.54 -13.20
CA GLU A 327 -0.69 11.77 -12.48
C GLU A 327 0.46 11.34 -13.38
N GLU A 328 0.19 10.85 -14.60
CA GLU A 328 1.21 10.51 -15.60
C GLU A 328 2.03 11.73 -16.02
N GLY A 329 1.36 12.86 -16.33
CA GLY A 329 2.05 14.10 -16.74
C GLY A 329 2.97 14.67 -15.66
N VAL A 330 2.57 14.63 -14.38
CA VAL A 330 3.42 15.05 -13.25
C VAL A 330 4.59 14.10 -13.02
N MET A 331 4.50 12.85 -13.47
CA MET A 331 5.57 11.85 -13.29
C MET A 331 6.59 11.84 -14.42
N GLU A 332 6.21 12.26 -15.62
CA GLU A 332 7.11 12.43 -16.77
C GLU A 332 7.86 13.77 -16.74
N ALA A 333 7.16 14.85 -16.35
CA ALA A 333 7.70 16.21 -16.37
C ALA A 333 8.95 16.47 -15.48
N PRO A 334 9.21 15.76 -14.35
CA PRO A 334 10.43 15.92 -13.57
C PRO A 334 11.70 15.54 -14.34
N HIS A 335 11.62 14.59 -15.27
CA HIS A 335 12.75 14.22 -16.14
C HIS A 335 13.03 15.29 -17.18
N GLU A 336 11.97 15.89 -17.73
CA GLU A 336 12.07 17.04 -18.63
C GLU A 336 12.68 18.25 -17.90
N TRP A 337 12.22 18.53 -16.68
CA TRP A 337 12.78 19.56 -15.80
C TRP A 337 14.27 19.33 -15.47
N ALA A 338 14.68 18.08 -15.23
CA ALA A 338 16.07 17.74 -14.97
C ALA A 338 16.94 17.93 -16.23
N SER A 339 16.42 17.54 -17.39
CA SER A 339 17.06 17.74 -18.70
C SER A 339 17.25 19.23 -19.01
N ASP A 340 16.26 20.07 -18.74
CA ASP A 340 16.33 21.53 -18.92
C ASP A 340 17.38 22.20 -18.02
N LYS A 341 17.71 21.58 -16.89
CA LYS A 341 18.82 21.99 -16.00
C LYS A 341 20.17 21.44 -16.43
N GLY A 342 20.28 20.81 -17.61
CA GLY A 342 21.51 20.24 -18.16
C GLY A 342 22.00 19.01 -17.40
N ARG A 343 21.11 18.31 -16.67
CA ARG A 343 21.47 17.13 -15.89
C ARG A 343 21.27 15.84 -16.70
N SER A 344 21.99 14.79 -16.30
CA SER A 344 21.91 13.48 -16.95
C SER A 344 20.51 12.90 -16.88
N ARG A 345 20.05 12.29 -17.99
CA ARG A 345 18.78 11.53 -18.07
C ARG A 345 18.75 10.26 -17.19
N HIS A 346 19.87 9.90 -16.58
CA HIS A 346 19.99 8.71 -15.73
C HIS A 346 19.77 8.97 -14.24
N ILE A 347 19.31 10.17 -13.85
CA ILE A 347 18.96 10.45 -12.45
C ILE A 347 17.70 9.66 -12.08
N ASN A 348 17.70 9.08 -10.89
CA ASN A 348 16.56 8.34 -10.37
C ASN A 348 15.34 9.27 -10.23
N SER A 349 14.20 8.89 -10.82
CA SER A 349 12.93 9.63 -10.74
C SER A 349 12.57 10.02 -9.30
N ARG A 350 12.86 9.15 -8.33
CA ARG A 350 12.58 9.41 -6.90
C ARG A 350 13.42 10.55 -6.34
N GLU A 351 14.69 10.66 -6.73
CA GLU A 351 15.56 11.77 -6.31
C GLU A 351 15.09 13.09 -6.91
N LEU A 352 14.66 13.08 -8.17
CA LEU A 352 14.09 14.26 -8.84
C LEU A 352 12.78 14.71 -8.17
N ILE A 353 11.91 13.77 -7.81
CA ILE A 353 10.65 14.07 -7.12
C ILE A 353 10.92 14.63 -5.72
N LYS A 354 11.84 14.04 -4.95
CA LYS A 354 12.24 14.55 -3.62
C LYS A 354 12.84 15.96 -3.71
N GLU A 355 13.72 16.21 -4.69
CA GLU A 355 14.29 17.54 -4.90
C GLU A 355 13.22 18.56 -5.31
N ARG A 356 12.27 18.16 -6.16
CA ARG A 356 11.15 19.02 -6.56
C ARG A 356 10.26 19.37 -5.37
N GLU A 357 9.88 18.37 -4.58
CA GLU A 357 9.10 18.52 -3.36
C GLU A 357 9.80 19.45 -2.36
N TYR A 358 11.11 19.27 -2.13
CA TYR A 358 11.90 20.14 -1.27
C TYR A 358 11.92 21.59 -1.77
N ASN A 359 12.14 21.81 -3.06
CA ASN A 359 12.18 23.16 -3.65
C ASN A 359 10.85 23.90 -3.47
N ILE A 360 9.72 23.22 -3.70
CA ILE A 360 8.38 23.82 -3.53
C ILE A 360 8.08 24.07 -2.07
N SER A 361 8.33 23.08 -1.20
CA SER A 361 8.05 23.19 0.23
C SER A 361 8.88 24.28 0.89
N SER A 362 10.17 24.40 0.57
CA SER A 362 11.03 25.49 1.07
C SER A 362 10.49 26.86 0.67
N LEU A 363 10.04 27.01 -0.58
CA LEU A 363 9.40 28.26 -1.03
C LEU A 363 8.11 28.56 -0.25
N MET A 364 7.33 27.53 0.09
CA MET A 364 6.10 27.68 0.87
C MET A 364 6.37 27.97 2.35
N GLU A 365 7.40 27.38 2.96
CA GLU A 365 7.79 27.62 4.35
C GLU A 365 8.37 29.02 4.55
N ASP A 366 9.19 29.49 3.61
CA ASP A 366 9.64 30.89 3.59
C ASP A 366 8.46 31.87 3.56
N CYS A 367 7.27 31.44 3.11
CA CYS A 367 6.04 32.24 3.16
C CYS A 367 5.27 32.16 4.49
N LYS A 368 5.48 31.12 5.31
CA LYS A 368 4.79 30.91 6.59
C LYS A 368 5.39 31.71 7.74
N GLY A 369 6.60 32.26 7.60
CA GLY A 369 7.26 33.09 8.61
C GLY A 369 6.68 34.50 8.81
N VAL A 370 5.37 34.69 8.59
CA VAL A 370 4.62 35.95 8.73
C VAL A 370 3.64 35.87 9.89
#